data_AF-A0A0F9G0V1-F1
#
_entry.id   AF-A0A0F9G0V1-F1
#
_cell.length_a   1.000
_cell.length_b   1.000
_cell.length_c   1.000
_cell.angle_alpha   90.00
_cell.angle_beta   90.00
_cell.angle_gamma   90.00
#
_symmetry.space_group_name_H-M   'P 1'
#
loop_
_entity.id
_entity.type
_entity.pdbx_description
1 polymer ?
#
loop_
_entity_poly.entity_id
_entity_poly.type
_entity_poly.pdbx_seq_one_letter_code
_entity_poly.pdbx_strand_id
1 'polypeptide(L)'
;RLADSVPKEEIYEVLATEEGQKRAFAKLDTIKDDITWYDSWSQAPVLLNDGGATMVQSANGRIFAAIKDDGAPFEIVWDSHVYYLDVWAIMKGTKKKDLAMEFIKFATGTVPLSGMQDVAYGPTRNSAQALLPDEVKQDLPTAHLDEGVKADGIFWADYGESLGEKFNEWLLQ
;
A
#
# COMPACT_ATOMS: atom_id res chain seq x y z
N ARG A 1 2.66 15.96 -5.69
CA ARG A 1 4.13 15.97 -5.96
C ARG A 1 4.80 15.41 -4.72
N LEU A 2 5.68 14.43 -4.85
CA LEU A 2 6.33 13.81 -3.70
C LEU A 2 7.25 14.77 -2.97
N ALA A 3 7.52 14.46 -1.69
CA ALA A 3 8.03 15.40 -0.68
C ALA A 3 9.33 16.14 -1.05
N ASP A 4 10.09 15.64 -2.02
CA ASP A 4 11.34 16.24 -2.51
C ASP A 4 11.31 16.51 -4.03
N SER A 5 10.13 16.81 -4.58
CA SER A 5 9.94 17.19 -6.00
C SER A 5 10.40 16.17 -7.05
N VAL A 6 10.74 14.94 -6.66
CA VAL A 6 11.04 13.84 -7.59
C VAL A 6 9.76 13.47 -8.34
N PRO A 7 9.77 13.43 -9.69
CA PRO A 7 8.65 12.93 -10.48
C PRO A 7 8.29 11.50 -10.07
N LYS A 8 6.99 11.16 -10.13
CA LYS A 8 6.52 9.85 -9.64
C LYS A 8 7.13 8.68 -10.44
N GLU A 9 7.44 8.93 -11.70
CA GLU A 9 8.04 7.98 -12.64
C GLU A 9 9.53 7.73 -12.37
N GLU A 10 10.22 8.66 -11.70
CA GLU A 10 11.67 8.61 -11.48
C GLU A 10 12.05 8.12 -10.07
N ILE A 11 11.07 7.92 -9.17
CA ILE A 11 11.31 7.58 -7.75
C ILE A 11 12.27 6.41 -7.61
N TYR A 12 11.99 5.30 -8.30
CA TYR A 12 12.77 4.08 -8.13
C TYR A 12 14.15 4.16 -8.77
N GLU A 13 14.29 4.92 -9.87
CA GLU A 13 15.60 5.20 -10.47
C GLU A 13 16.48 6.01 -9.51
N VAL A 14 15.90 7.04 -8.88
CA VAL A 14 16.60 7.85 -7.87
C VAL A 14 16.95 7.01 -6.65
N LEU A 15 15.98 6.28 -6.07
CA LEU A 15 16.19 5.44 -4.88
C LEU A 15 17.17 4.27 -5.10
N ALA A 16 17.42 3.87 -6.36
CA ALA A 16 18.42 2.84 -6.68
C ALA A 16 19.87 3.34 -6.49
N THR A 17 20.07 4.65 -6.33
CA THR A 17 21.38 5.25 -6.09
C THR A 17 21.62 5.53 -4.62
N GLU A 18 22.87 5.45 -4.16
CA GLU A 18 23.22 5.84 -2.79
C GLU A 18 22.83 7.29 -2.46
N GLU A 19 22.97 8.19 -3.43
CA GLU A 19 22.61 9.60 -3.26
C GLU A 19 21.11 9.80 -3.09
N GLY A 20 20.29 9.10 -3.89
CA GLY A 20 18.85 9.14 -3.75
C GLY A 20 18.36 8.55 -2.42
N GLN A 21 19.02 7.51 -1.92
CA GLN A 21 18.72 6.95 -0.59
C GLN A 21 19.07 7.94 0.52
N LYS A 22 20.26 8.56 0.48
CA LYS A 22 20.66 9.61 1.43
C LYS A 22 19.68 10.78 1.42
N ARG A 23 19.25 11.20 0.22
CA ARG A 23 18.26 12.24 0.02
C ARG A 23 16.92 11.90 0.68
N ALA A 24 16.45 10.65 0.55
CA ALA A 24 15.22 10.18 1.19
C ALA A 24 15.32 10.22 2.73
N PHE A 25 16.42 9.73 3.32
CA PHE A 25 16.64 9.80 4.76
C PHE A 25 16.77 11.24 5.27
N ALA A 26 17.51 12.10 4.55
CA ALA A 26 17.61 13.53 4.88
C ALA A 26 16.24 14.22 4.84
N LYS A 27 15.31 13.76 3.98
CA LYS A 27 13.95 14.27 3.97
C LYS A 27 13.13 13.78 5.17
N LEU A 28 13.28 12.51 5.56
CA LEU A 28 12.68 11.97 6.80
C LEU A 28 13.18 12.69 8.04
N ASP A 29 14.46 13.09 8.08
CA ASP A 29 15.04 13.88 9.19
C ASP A 29 14.26 15.17 9.45
N THR A 30 13.74 15.82 8.40
CA THR A 30 13.03 17.10 8.53
C THR A 30 11.71 17.02 9.30
N ILE A 31 11.19 15.81 9.50
CA ILE A 31 9.92 15.54 10.18
C ILE A 31 10.06 14.48 11.27
N LYS A 32 11.29 14.06 11.62
CA LYS A 32 11.55 12.91 12.49
C LYS A 32 10.87 13.04 13.86
N ASP A 33 10.96 14.22 14.45
CA ASP A 33 10.39 14.53 15.77
C ASP A 33 8.85 14.61 15.76
N ASP A 34 8.23 14.67 14.58
CA ASP A 34 6.79 14.75 14.39
C ASP A 34 6.15 13.39 14.04
N ILE A 35 6.96 12.34 13.85
CA ILE A 35 6.45 11.02 13.45
C ILE A 35 6.16 10.14 14.68
N THR A 36 4.93 9.64 14.74
CA THR A 36 4.59 8.49 15.60
C THR A 36 4.67 7.20 14.78
N TRP A 37 5.68 6.38 15.07
CA TRP A 37 5.85 5.05 14.46
C TRP A 37 4.90 4.03 15.08
N TYR A 38 4.40 3.10 14.27
CA TYR A 38 3.49 2.06 14.71
C TYR A 38 3.70 0.77 13.89
N ASP A 39 3.35 -0.39 14.46
CA ASP A 39 3.70 -1.71 13.92
C ASP A 39 2.54 -2.39 13.16
N SER A 40 1.32 -1.89 13.32
CA SER A 40 0.13 -2.46 12.68
C SER A 40 -0.78 -1.41 12.09
N TRP A 41 -1.29 -1.67 10.88
CA TRP A 41 -2.30 -0.84 10.22
C TRP A 41 -3.56 -0.57 11.06
N SER A 42 -3.86 -1.43 12.05
CA SER A 42 -5.00 -1.24 12.96
C SER A 42 -4.79 -0.11 13.97
N GLN A 43 -3.55 0.34 14.20
CA GLN A 43 -3.25 1.47 15.08
C GLN A 43 -3.55 2.82 14.42
N ALA A 44 -3.50 2.90 13.08
CA ALA A 44 -3.66 4.16 12.37
C ALA A 44 -5.03 4.84 12.58
N PRO A 45 -6.19 4.13 12.51
CA PRO A 45 -7.48 4.72 12.84
C PRO A 45 -7.57 5.21 14.30
N VAL A 46 -6.94 4.49 15.24
CA VAL A 46 -6.92 4.86 16.66
C VAL A 46 -6.14 6.15 16.87
N LEU A 47 -4.96 6.26 16.26
CA LEU A 47 -4.13 7.47 16.32
C LEU A 47 -4.86 8.72 15.79
N LEU A 48 -5.62 8.56 14.69
CA LEU A 48 -6.45 9.66 14.16
C LEU A 48 -7.60 10.02 15.11
N ASN A 49 -8.34 9.03 15.61
CA ASN A 49 -9.49 9.26 16.49
C ASN A 49 -9.11 9.90 17.83
N ASP A 50 -8.02 9.43 18.44
CA ASP A 50 -7.59 9.88 19.77
C ASP A 50 -6.76 11.18 19.69
N GLY A 51 -6.53 11.72 18.49
CA GLY A 51 -5.73 12.93 18.27
C GLY A 51 -4.23 12.73 18.44
N GLY A 52 -3.75 11.49 18.47
CA GLY A 52 -2.32 11.15 18.50
C GLY A 52 -1.60 11.48 17.18
N ALA A 53 -2.35 11.56 16.07
CA ALA A 53 -1.86 12.06 14.79
C ALA A 53 -2.98 12.82 14.05
N THR A 54 -2.61 13.84 13.28
CA THR A 54 -3.55 14.55 12.38
C THR A 54 -3.59 13.93 10.98
N MET A 55 -2.55 13.20 10.60
CA MET A 55 -2.43 12.50 9.32
C MET A 55 -1.64 11.20 9.53
N VAL A 56 -2.03 10.14 8.81
CA VAL A 56 -1.37 8.84 8.85
C VAL A 56 -1.21 8.31 7.43
N GLN A 57 -0.11 7.61 7.16
CA GLN A 57 -0.07 6.64 6.08
C GLN A 57 -0.74 5.36 6.61
N SER A 58 -1.56 4.66 5.83
CA SER A 58 -2.19 3.39 6.27
C SER A 58 -2.66 2.55 5.07
N ALA A 59 -2.95 1.27 5.31
CA ALA A 59 -3.70 0.45 4.37
C ALA A 59 -5.13 1.01 4.21
N ASN A 60 -5.51 1.37 2.98
CA ASN A 60 -6.75 2.11 2.70
C ASN A 60 -8.00 1.39 3.24
N GLY A 61 -8.05 0.05 3.21
CA GLY A 61 -9.16 -0.73 3.77
C GLY A 61 -9.39 -0.52 5.26
N ARG A 62 -8.34 -0.20 6.04
CA ARG A 62 -8.48 0.10 7.48
C ARG A 62 -9.17 1.44 7.73
N ILE A 63 -8.83 2.45 6.92
CA ILE A 63 -9.46 3.77 7.01
C ILE A 63 -10.89 3.70 6.46
N PHE A 64 -11.11 2.99 5.36
CA PHE A 64 -12.45 2.77 4.81
C PHE A 64 -13.40 2.11 5.81
N ALA A 65 -12.97 1.04 6.48
CA ALA A 65 -13.79 0.38 7.50
C ALA A 65 -14.14 1.34 8.64
N ALA A 66 -13.18 2.12 9.15
CA ALA A 66 -13.46 3.13 10.18
C ALA A 66 -14.47 4.19 9.70
N ILE A 67 -14.42 4.61 8.44
CA ILE A 67 -15.40 5.57 7.88
C ILE A 67 -16.79 4.93 7.74
N LYS A 68 -16.88 3.75 7.12
CA LYS A 68 -18.17 3.13 6.76
C LYS A 68 -18.86 2.48 7.95
N ASP A 69 -18.11 1.79 8.81
CA ASP A 69 -18.66 0.98 9.89
C ASP A 69 -18.81 1.80 11.18
N ASP A 70 -17.82 2.66 11.49
CA ASP A 70 -17.78 3.41 12.74
C ASP A 70 -18.19 4.89 12.58
N GLY A 71 -18.41 5.36 11.34
CA GLY A 71 -18.76 6.75 11.07
C GLY A 71 -17.62 7.74 11.39
N ALA A 72 -16.37 7.27 11.37
CA ALA A 72 -15.21 8.10 11.69
C ALA A 72 -15.10 9.28 10.71
N PRO A 73 -14.82 10.50 11.18
CA PRO A 73 -14.75 11.70 10.34
C PRO A 73 -13.40 11.80 9.61
N PHE A 74 -13.00 10.74 8.93
CA PHE A 74 -11.74 10.67 8.20
C PHE A 74 -11.93 10.91 6.71
N GLU A 75 -10.88 11.38 6.06
CA GLU A 75 -10.80 11.53 4.61
C GLU A 75 -9.55 10.79 4.10
N ILE A 76 -9.69 10.05 3.00
CA ILE A 76 -8.56 9.39 2.35
C ILE A 76 -7.98 10.35 1.31
N VAL A 77 -6.71 10.69 1.47
CA VAL A 77 -5.95 11.47 0.48
C VAL A 77 -5.30 10.50 -0.52
N TRP A 78 -5.76 10.54 -1.78
CA TRP A 78 -5.26 9.64 -2.83
C TRP A 78 -4.01 10.17 -3.55
N ASP A 79 -3.69 11.47 -3.45
CA ASP A 79 -2.50 12.03 -4.10
C ASP A 79 -1.24 11.24 -3.73
N SER A 80 -0.57 10.72 -4.76
CA SER A 80 0.69 9.99 -4.63
C SER A 80 0.61 8.75 -3.73
N HIS A 81 -0.57 8.13 -3.59
CA HIS A 81 -0.72 6.86 -2.86
C HIS A 81 0.18 5.77 -3.44
N VAL A 82 0.73 4.90 -2.60
CA VAL A 82 1.54 3.77 -3.06
C VAL A 82 0.66 2.54 -3.18
N TYR A 83 0.61 1.95 -4.37
CA TYR A 83 -0.16 0.73 -4.62
C TYR A 83 0.73 -0.39 -5.15
N TYR A 84 0.38 -1.63 -4.82
CA TYR A 84 1.05 -2.81 -5.33
C TYR A 84 0.05 -3.95 -5.49
N LEU A 85 0.50 -5.03 -6.13
CA LEU A 85 -0.32 -6.22 -6.35
C LEU A 85 0.20 -7.34 -5.48
N ASP A 86 -0.67 -7.88 -4.63
CA ASP A 86 -0.39 -9.14 -3.97
C ASP A 86 -0.45 -10.31 -4.97
N VAL A 87 0.40 -11.29 -4.73
CA VAL A 87 0.54 -12.46 -5.59
C VAL A 87 0.34 -13.75 -4.80
N TRP A 88 -0.28 -14.72 -5.44
CA TRP A 88 -0.28 -16.09 -4.94
C TRP A 88 1.02 -16.78 -5.35
N ALA A 89 1.69 -17.43 -4.40
CA ALA A 89 2.88 -18.24 -4.64
C ALA A 89 2.65 -19.70 -4.28
N ILE A 90 3.24 -20.61 -5.06
CA ILE A 90 3.27 -22.05 -4.74
C ILE A 90 4.67 -22.42 -4.27
N MET A 91 4.76 -22.86 -3.02
CA MET A 91 6.04 -23.26 -2.43
C MET A 91 6.66 -24.45 -3.15
N LYS A 92 7.94 -24.34 -3.49
CA LYS A 92 8.71 -25.42 -4.12
C LYS A 92 8.68 -26.67 -3.23
N GLY A 93 8.40 -27.83 -3.84
CA GLY A 93 8.35 -29.12 -3.14
C GLY A 93 7.01 -29.47 -2.50
N THR A 94 5.98 -28.62 -2.62
CA THR A 94 4.64 -29.00 -2.16
C THR A 94 4.12 -30.24 -2.91
N LYS A 95 3.56 -31.19 -2.15
CA LYS A 95 2.86 -32.36 -2.71
C LYS A 95 1.46 -32.03 -3.22
N LYS A 96 0.97 -30.81 -2.97
CA LYS A 96 -0.39 -30.35 -3.32
C LYS A 96 -0.38 -29.36 -4.50
N LYS A 97 0.57 -29.48 -5.43
CA LYS A 97 0.76 -28.53 -6.52
C LYS A 97 -0.50 -28.34 -7.37
N ASP A 98 -1.13 -29.43 -7.77
CA ASP A 98 -2.31 -29.38 -8.64
C ASP A 98 -3.50 -28.71 -7.95
N LEU A 99 -3.76 -29.07 -6.70
CA LEU A 99 -4.79 -28.42 -5.87
C LEU A 99 -4.50 -26.93 -5.64
N ALA A 100 -3.24 -26.55 -5.42
CA ALA A 100 -2.87 -25.15 -5.28
C ALA A 100 -3.11 -24.37 -6.58
N MET A 101 -2.83 -24.96 -7.75
CA MET A 101 -3.15 -24.34 -9.04
C MET A 101 -4.66 -24.20 -9.26
N GLU A 102 -5.46 -25.20 -8.88
CA GLU A 102 -6.93 -25.11 -8.92
C GLU A 102 -7.46 -23.99 -8.03
N PHE A 103 -6.93 -23.89 -6.80
CA PHE A 103 -7.28 -22.81 -5.88
C PHE A 103 -6.94 -21.43 -6.47
N ILE A 104 -5.71 -21.24 -6.98
CA ILE A 104 -5.31 -19.95 -7.56
C ILE A 104 -6.21 -19.60 -8.76
N LYS A 105 -6.53 -20.57 -9.61
CA LYS A 105 -7.46 -20.37 -10.73
C LYS A 105 -8.85 -19.93 -10.25
N PHE A 106 -9.36 -20.56 -9.19
CA PHE A 106 -10.62 -20.17 -8.57
C PHE A 106 -10.55 -18.78 -7.93
N ALA A 107 -9.61 -18.56 -7.01
CA ALA A 107 -9.47 -17.33 -6.21
C ALA A 107 -9.21 -16.09 -7.07
N THR A 108 -8.57 -16.26 -8.23
CA THR A 108 -8.36 -15.18 -9.20
C THR A 108 -9.48 -15.08 -10.23
N GLY A 109 -10.58 -15.83 -10.11
CA GLY A 109 -11.72 -15.73 -11.01
C GLY A 109 -12.49 -14.40 -10.87
N THR A 110 -13.34 -14.10 -11.86
CA THR A 110 -14.15 -12.86 -11.89
C THR A 110 -15.00 -12.66 -10.63
N VAL A 111 -15.80 -13.66 -10.24
CA VAL A 111 -16.71 -13.55 -9.10
C VAL A 111 -15.97 -13.55 -7.76
N PRO A 112 -14.96 -14.41 -7.51
CA PRO A 112 -14.19 -14.33 -6.28
C PRO A 112 -13.47 -12.98 -6.10
N LEU A 113 -12.89 -12.42 -7.17
CA LEU A 113 -12.21 -11.13 -7.08
C LEU A 113 -13.16 -9.93 -6.93
N SER A 114 -14.43 -10.01 -7.34
CA SER A 114 -15.36 -8.90 -7.09
C SER A 114 -15.68 -8.70 -5.61
N GLY A 115 -15.42 -9.69 -4.76
CA GLY A 115 -15.55 -9.58 -3.30
C GLY A 115 -14.45 -8.74 -2.64
N MET A 116 -13.38 -8.34 -3.36
CA MET A 116 -12.31 -7.51 -2.78
C MET A 116 -12.79 -6.14 -2.31
N GLN A 117 -13.93 -5.67 -2.85
CA GLN A 117 -14.56 -4.42 -2.43
C GLN A 117 -14.99 -4.43 -0.95
N ASP A 118 -15.27 -5.61 -0.37
CA ASP A 118 -15.73 -5.75 1.02
C ASP A 118 -14.66 -5.32 2.03
N VAL A 119 -13.40 -5.25 1.58
CA VAL A 119 -12.24 -4.76 2.35
C VAL A 119 -11.61 -3.52 1.69
N ALA A 120 -12.37 -2.85 0.82
CA ALA A 120 -11.98 -1.70 0.02
C ALA A 120 -10.72 -1.89 -0.84
N TYR A 121 -10.46 -3.12 -1.30
CA TYR A 121 -9.39 -3.37 -2.27
C TYR A 121 -9.93 -3.49 -3.69
N GLY A 122 -9.14 -2.99 -4.63
CA GLY A 122 -9.44 -3.05 -6.05
C GLY A 122 -9.29 -4.47 -6.61
N PRO A 123 -10.31 -5.02 -7.30
CA PRO A 123 -10.17 -6.28 -8.01
C PRO A 123 -9.07 -6.20 -9.09
N THR A 124 -8.24 -7.23 -9.18
CA THR A 124 -7.10 -7.29 -10.14
C THR A 124 -7.51 -7.73 -11.55
N ARG A 125 -8.82 -7.78 -11.86
CA ARG A 125 -9.36 -8.14 -13.18
C ARG A 125 -10.46 -7.17 -13.60
N ASN A 126 -10.38 -6.70 -14.85
CA ASN A 126 -11.41 -5.85 -15.46
C ASN A 126 -12.80 -6.49 -15.43
N SER A 127 -12.88 -7.82 -15.62
CA SER A 127 -14.16 -8.54 -15.55
C SER A 127 -14.77 -8.52 -14.14
N ALA A 128 -13.94 -8.51 -13.09
CA ALA A 128 -14.41 -8.38 -11.72
C ALA A 128 -14.82 -6.93 -11.42
N GLN A 129 -14.01 -5.95 -11.83
CA GLN A 129 -14.32 -4.52 -11.73
C GLN A 129 -15.68 -4.17 -12.36
N ALA A 130 -16.05 -4.82 -13.47
CA ALA A 130 -17.35 -4.62 -14.12
C ALA A 130 -18.56 -5.09 -13.30
N LEU A 131 -18.36 -5.94 -12.28
CA LEU A 131 -19.42 -6.40 -11.38
C LEU A 131 -19.64 -5.49 -10.16
N LEU A 132 -18.73 -4.53 -9.93
CA LEU A 132 -18.83 -3.64 -8.77
C LEU A 132 -19.91 -2.57 -8.98
N PRO A 133 -20.69 -2.22 -7.95
CA PRO A 133 -21.56 -1.05 -7.98
C PRO A 133 -20.74 0.24 -8.20
N ASP A 134 -21.29 1.19 -8.95
CA ASP A 134 -20.59 2.45 -9.26
C ASP A 134 -20.27 3.27 -8.00
N GLU A 135 -21.13 3.21 -6.99
CA GLU A 135 -20.96 3.90 -5.70
C GLU A 135 -19.74 3.41 -4.92
N VAL A 136 -19.31 2.15 -5.10
CA VAL A 136 -18.14 1.59 -4.40
C VAL A 136 -16.84 1.88 -5.15
N LYS A 137 -16.88 2.02 -6.48
CA LYS A 137 -15.66 2.12 -7.30
C LYS A 137 -14.76 3.28 -6.92
N GLN A 138 -15.35 4.42 -6.55
CA GLN A 138 -14.59 5.62 -6.15
C GLN A 138 -13.87 5.46 -4.80
N ASP A 139 -14.30 4.51 -3.98
CA ASP A 139 -13.67 4.23 -2.69
C ASP A 139 -12.49 3.23 -2.83
N LEU A 140 -12.20 2.74 -4.05
CA LEU A 140 -11.17 1.73 -4.31
C LEU A 140 -9.93 2.34 -4.97
N PRO A 141 -8.72 1.80 -4.68
CA PRO A 141 -7.49 2.25 -5.31
C PRO A 141 -7.49 2.18 -6.85
N THR A 142 -8.32 1.30 -7.44
CA THR A 142 -8.43 1.15 -8.90
C THR A 142 -9.00 2.37 -9.61
N ALA A 143 -9.74 3.24 -8.91
CA ALA A 143 -10.23 4.50 -9.46
C ALA A 143 -9.18 5.63 -9.44
N HIS A 144 -8.07 5.45 -8.72
CA HIS A 144 -7.08 6.49 -8.42
C HIS A 144 -5.65 6.12 -8.89
N LEU A 145 -5.54 5.19 -9.84
CA LEU A 145 -4.23 4.67 -10.28
C LEU A 145 -3.36 5.72 -10.98
N ASP A 146 -3.97 6.73 -11.58
CA ASP A 146 -3.31 7.86 -12.22
C ASP A 146 -2.71 8.85 -11.21
N GLU A 147 -3.25 8.91 -9.99
CA GLU A 147 -2.70 9.70 -8.88
C GLU A 147 -1.61 8.94 -8.11
N GLY A 148 -1.60 7.61 -8.22
CA GLY A 148 -0.72 6.74 -7.45
C GLY A 148 0.67 6.49 -8.02
N VAL A 149 1.50 5.89 -7.17
CA VAL A 149 2.81 5.33 -7.46
C VAL A 149 2.74 3.82 -7.33
N LYS A 150 2.98 3.09 -8.42
CA LYS A 150 3.08 1.63 -8.35
C LYS A 150 4.38 1.23 -7.65
N ALA A 151 4.31 0.38 -6.64
CA ALA A 151 5.53 -0.17 -6.04
C ALA A 151 6.31 -1.04 -7.05
N ASP A 152 7.61 -0.81 -7.13
CA ASP A 152 8.50 -1.58 -8.00
C ASP A 152 9.00 -2.82 -7.26
N GLY A 153 8.44 -3.97 -7.60
CA GLY A 153 8.80 -5.24 -6.98
C GLY A 153 10.24 -5.70 -7.25
N ILE A 154 10.86 -5.28 -8.36
CA ILE A 154 12.27 -5.60 -8.66
C ILE A 154 13.17 -4.76 -7.75
N PHE A 155 12.91 -3.46 -7.68
CA PHE A 155 13.63 -2.57 -6.77
C PHE A 155 13.58 -3.07 -5.32
N TRP A 156 12.40 -3.40 -4.81
CA TRP A 156 12.26 -3.88 -3.43
C TRP A 156 12.91 -5.26 -3.22
N ALA A 157 12.97 -6.11 -4.24
CA ALA A 157 13.70 -7.37 -4.17
C ALA A 157 15.23 -7.15 -4.10
N ASP A 158 15.75 -6.16 -4.83
CA ASP A 158 17.20 -5.88 -4.89
C ASP A 158 17.69 -5.06 -3.68
N TYR A 159 16.89 -4.09 -3.20
CA TYR A 159 17.32 -3.10 -2.21
C TYR A 159 16.60 -3.20 -0.85
N GLY A 160 15.46 -3.90 -0.77
CA GLY A 160 14.55 -3.79 0.38
C GLY A 160 15.18 -4.18 1.71
N GLU A 161 15.96 -5.26 1.76
CA GLU A 161 16.68 -5.67 2.97
C GLU A 161 17.68 -4.59 3.42
N SER A 162 18.54 -4.14 2.50
CA SER A 162 19.55 -3.11 2.80
C SER A 162 18.94 -1.77 3.22
N LEU A 163 17.79 -1.38 2.65
CA LEU A 163 17.06 -0.18 3.03
C LEU A 163 16.39 -0.33 4.39
N GLY A 164 15.88 -1.52 4.71
CA GLY A 164 15.35 -1.86 6.03
C GLY A 164 16.42 -1.74 7.12
N GLU A 165 17.63 -2.26 6.87
CA GLU A 165 18.77 -2.11 7.78
C GLU A 165 19.12 -0.62 8.00
N LYS A 166 19.29 0.15 6.92
CA LYS A 166 19.56 1.60 6.98
C LYS A 166 18.47 2.36 7.72
N PHE A 167 17.20 1.99 7.51
CA PHE A 167 16.07 2.61 8.20
C PHE A 167 16.08 2.31 9.70
N ASN A 168 16.39 1.06 10.09
CA ASN A 168 16.53 0.70 11.50
C ASN A 168 17.71 1.43 12.16
N GLU A 169 18.83 1.57 11.48
CA GLU A 169 19.96 2.38 11.96
C GLU A 169 19.58 3.85 12.11
N TRP A 170 18.85 4.41 11.14
CA TRP A 170 18.36 5.77 11.18
C TRP A 170 17.40 6.01 12.35
N LEU A 171 16.51 5.06 12.68
CA LEU A 171 15.60 5.16 13.83
C LEU A 171 16.31 5.29 15.18
N LEU A 172 17.54 4.76 15.30
CA LEU A 172 18.32 4.78 16.53
C LEU A 172 19.10 6.08 16.76
N GLN A 173 19.21 6.92 15.73
CA GLN A 173 19.90 8.22 15.77
C GLN A 173 19.03 9.31 16.38
#